data_AF-A3VA35-F1
#
_entry.id   AF-A3VA35-F1
#
_cell.length_a   1.000
_cell.length_b   1.000
_cell.length_c   1.000
_cell.angle_alpha   90.00
_cell.angle_beta   90.00
_cell.angle_gamma   90.00
#
_symmetry.space_group_name_H-M   'P 1'
#
loop_
_entity.id
_entity.type
_entity.pdbx_description
1 polymer ?
#
loop_
_entity_poly.entity_id
_entity_poly.type
_entity_poly.pdbx_seq_one_letter_code
_entity_poly.pdbx_strand_id
1 'polypeptide(L)' 'MISFNDIIDKACPAAVQAERQGNLPTRMFVHPVIFDGISEIRRDEIANGFPLILLGMFLEVDPDLPRDGFRFER' A
#
# COMPACT_ATOMS: atom_id res chain seq x y z
N MET A 1 11.58 -13.64 0.45
CA MET A 1 11.30 -12.50 -0.44
C MET A 1 10.08 -11.83 0.15
N ILE A 2 10.17 -10.57 0.59
CA ILE A 2 9.01 -9.85 1.12
C ILE A 2 8.09 -9.58 -0.06
N SER A 3 6.88 -10.11 -0.03
CA SER A 3 5.89 -9.90 -1.07
C SER A 3 5.05 -8.67 -0.76
N PHE A 4 4.45 -8.10 -1.81
CA PHE A 4 3.48 -7.03 -1.64
C PHE A 4 2.30 -7.44 -0.74
N ASN A 5 1.85 -8.69 -0.84
CA ASN A 5 0.76 -9.21 -0.01
C ASN A 5 1.11 -9.13 1.47
N ASP A 6 2.38 -9.37 1.85
CA ASP A 6 2.81 -9.27 3.25
C ASP A 6 2.67 -7.84 3.81
N ILE A 7 2.87 -6.81 2.97
CA ILE A 7 2.68 -5.41 3.37
C ILE A 7 1.20 -5.10 3.58
N ILE A 8 0.34 -5.55 2.66
CA ILE A 8 -1.10 -5.34 2.75
C ILE A 8 -1.69 -6.09 3.95
N ASP A 9 -1.27 -7.33 4.19
CA ASP A 9 -1.72 -8.11 5.35
C ASP A 9 -1.35 -7.43 6.67
N LYS A 10 -0.17 -6.79 6.73
CA LYS A 10 0.23 -5.98 7.90
C LYS A 10 -0.54 -4.67 8.02
N ALA A 11 -0.86 -4.02 6.89
CA ALA A 11 -1.54 -2.73 6.85
C ALA A 11 -3.06 -2.85 7.11
N CYS A 12 -3.66 -3.98 6.73
CA CYS A 12 -5.10 -4.20 6.74
C CYS A 12 -5.73 -4.06 8.15
N PRO A 13 -5.19 -4.64 9.23
CA PRO A 13 -5.74 -4.44 10.57
C PRO A 13 -5.79 -2.97 10.99
N ALA A 14 -4.75 -2.19 10.69
CA ALA A 14 -4.70 -0.77 11.01
C ALA A 14 -5.68 0.04 10.15
N ALA A 15 -5.84 -0.29 8.87
CA ALA A 15 -6.83 0.33 7.99
C ALA A 15 -8.27 0.06 8.47
N VAL A 16 -8.60 -1.17 8.87
CA VAL A 16 -9.93 -1.53 9.40
C VAL A 16 -10.23 -0.79 10.71
N GLN A 17 -9.24 -0.63 11.59
CA GLN A 17 -9.42 0.17 12.80
C GLN A 17 -9.68 1.65 12.48
N ALA A 18 -8.96 2.20 11.50
CA ALA A 18 -9.15 3.57 11.05
C ALA A 18 -10.53 3.79 10.40
N GLU A 19 -11.01 2.83 9.59
CA GLU A 19 -12.36 2.83 9.01
C GLU A 19 -13.45 2.84 10.10
N ARG A 20 -13.32 2.00 11.13
CA ARG A 20 -14.26 1.95 12.26
C ARG A 20 -14.32 3.26 13.05
N GLN A 21 -13.25 4.06 13.00
CA GLN A 21 -13.18 5.38 13.60
C GLN A 21 -13.61 6.49 12.63
N GLY A 22 -14.03 6.16 11.41
CA GLY A 22 -14.41 7.11 10.38
C GLY A 22 -13.23 7.90 9.80
N ASN A 23 -12.00 7.42 9.98
CA ASN A 23 -10.76 8.09 9.58
C ASN A 23 -9.93 7.19 8.66
N LEU A 24 -10.54 6.65 7.60
CA LEU A 24 -9.82 5.80 6.65
C LEU A 24 -8.72 6.63 5.96
N PRO A 25 -7.44 6.24 6.06
CA PRO A 25 -6.35 6.98 5.45
C PRO A 25 -6.48 6.91 3.92
N THR A 26 -6.20 8.02 3.25
CA THR A 26 -6.17 8.07 1.77
C THR A 26 -4.77 7.80 1.23
N ARG A 27 -3.75 7.76 2.10
CA ARG A 27 -2.35 7.60 1.71
C ARG A 27 -1.59 6.64 2.60
N MET A 28 -0.77 5.81 1.97
CA MET A 28 0.16 4.90 2.62
C MET A 28 1.58 5.12 2.09
N PHE A 29 2.53 5.22 3.01
CA PHE A 29 3.96 5.32 2.76
C PHE A 29 4.59 3.94 2.85
N VAL A 30 5.48 3.63 1.90
CA VAL A 30 6.21 2.35 1.83
C VAL A 30 7.66 2.58 1.38
N HIS A 31 8.53 1.62 1.68
CA HIS A 31 9.92 1.66 1.21
C HIS A 31 10.01 1.63 -0.34
N PRO A 32 10.99 2.30 -0.98
CA PRO A 32 11.13 2.38 -2.44
C PRO A 32 11.01 1.03 -3.18
N VAL A 33 11.69 -0.01 -2.69
CA VAL A 33 11.65 -1.37 -3.29
C VAL A 33 10.22 -1.94 -3.36
N ILE A 34 9.39 -1.67 -2.34
CA ILE A 34 7.99 -2.09 -2.35
C ILE A 34 7.18 -1.25 -3.33
N PHE A 35 7.41 0.06 -3.33
CA PHE A 35 6.74 0.97 -4.24
C PHE A 35 6.98 0.61 -5.71
N ASP A 36 8.22 0.28 -6.07
CA ASP A 36 8.58 -0.12 -7.43
C ASP A 36 7.85 -1.39 -7.85
N GLY A 37 7.83 -2.40 -6.97
CA GLY A 37 7.11 -3.65 -7.21
C GLY A 37 5.60 -3.45 -7.37
N ILE A 38 4.98 -2.59 -6.54
CA ILE A 38 3.55 -2.26 -6.68
C ILE A 38 3.29 -1.47 -7.95
N SER A 39 4.18 -0.55 -8.31
CA SER A 39 4.05 0.26 -9.52
C SER A 39 4.11 -0.60 -10.78
N GLU A 40 4.95 -1.63 -10.78
CA GLU A 40 5.00 -2.63 -11.85
C GLU A 40 3.68 -3.41 -11.95
N ILE A 41 3.20 -3.97 -10.84
CA ILE A 41 1.92 -4.68 -10.78
C ILE A 41 0.76 -3.78 -11.27
N ARG A 42 0.71 -2.51 -10.81
CA ARG A 42 -0.31 -1.55 -11.23
C ARG A 42 -0.27 -1.25 -12.73
N ARG A 43 0.92 -1.14 -13.32
CA ARG A 43 1.05 -0.96 -14.77
C ARG A 43 0.50 -2.17 -15.52
N ASP A 44 0.81 -3.37 -15.05
CA ASP A 44 0.33 -4.61 -15.67
C ASP A 44 -1.19 -4.76 -15.53
N GLU A 45 -1.77 -4.44 -14.37
CA GLU A 45 -3.22 -4.46 -14.15
C GLU A 45 -3.98 -3.51 -15.09
N ILE A 46 -3.47 -2.29 -15.25
CA ILE A 46 -4.05 -1.30 -16.18
C ILE A 46 -3.97 -1.83 -17.62
N ALA A 47 -2.81 -2.37 -18.01
CA ALA A 47 -2.63 -2.92 -19.35
C ALA A 47 -3.54 -4.13 -19.61
N ASN A 48 -3.82 -4.94 -18.59
CA ASN A 48 -4.65 -6.14 -18.68
C ASN A 48 -6.16 -5.87 -18.48
N GLY A 49 -6.56 -4.62 -18.19
CA GLY A 49 -7.97 -4.24 -18.04
C GLY A 49 -8.61 -4.66 -16.71
N PHE A 50 -7.80 -5.00 -15.70
CA PHE A 50 -8.26 -5.40 -14.35
C PHE A 50 -7.58 -4.54 -13.28
N PRO A 51 -7.91 -3.25 -13.13
CA PRO A 51 -7.34 -2.43 -12.06
C PRO A 51 -7.83 -2.98 -10.71
N LEU A 52 -6.97 -3.69 -9.98
CA LEU A 52 -7.25 -4.03 -8.60
C LEU A 52 -7.01 -2.77 -7.79
N ILE A 53 -8.09 -2.03 -7.60
CA ILE A 53 -8.25 -0.87 -6.74
C ILE A 53 -7.72 -1.27 -5.35
N LEU A 54 -6.44 -1.06 -5.08
CA LEU A 54 -5.91 -1.17 -3.73
C LEU A 54 -6.47 0.00 -2.92
N LEU A 55 -7.66 -0.24 -2.39
CA LEU A 55 -8.36 0.51 -1.35
C LEU A 55 -8.59 2.00 -1.63
N GLY A 56 -8.41 2.45 -2.88
CA GLY A 56 -8.46 3.87 -3.23
C GLY A 56 -7.34 4.70 -2.60
N MET A 57 -6.31 4.04 -2.04
CA MET A 57 -5.21 4.71 -1.35
C MET A 57 -4.06 5.07 -2.29
N PHE A 58 -3.59 6.31 -2.16
CA PHE A 58 -2.35 6.79 -2.77
C PHE A 58 -1.15 6.13 -2.09
N LEU A 59 -0.17 5.73 -2.90
CA LEU A 59 1.09 5.22 -2.41
C LEU A 59 2.16 6.30 -2.57
N GLU A 60 2.94 6.50 -1.52
CA GLU A 60 4.12 7.38 -1.55
C GLU A 60 5.35 6.64 -1.03
N VAL A 61 6.52 7.10 -1.49
CA VAL A 61 7.81 6.52 -1.11
C VAL A 61 8.29 7.17 0.18
N ASP A 62 8.75 6.35 1.12
CA ASP A 62 9.46 6.78 2.32
C ASP A 62 10.72 5.91 2.49
N PRO A 63 11.93 6.44 2.21
CA PRO A 63 13.17 5.67 2.22
C PRO A 63 13.64 5.29 3.63
N ASP A 64 13.09 5.94 4.67
CA ASP A 64 13.47 5.68 6.06
C ASP A 64 12.68 4.51 6.67
N LEU A 65 11.65 4.02 5.98
CA LEU A 65 10.91 2.84 6.40
C LEU A 65 11.73 1.56 6.20
N PRO A 66 11.62 0.57 7.10
CA PRO A 66 12.15 -0.76 6.82
C PRO A 66 11.47 -1.34 5.57
N ARG A 67 12.14 -2.26 4.88
CA ARG A 67 11.64 -2.85 3.63
C ARG A 67 10.26 -3.49 3.76
N ASP A 68 9.92 -3.97 4.93
CA ASP A 68 8.64 -4.60 5.26
C ASP A 68 7.70 -3.69 6.08
N GLY A 69 8.05 -2.40 6.19
CA GLY A 69 7.33 -1.38 6.92
C GLY A 69 6.35 -0.60 6.05
N PHE A 70 5.34 -0.05 6.71
CA PHE A 70 4.38 0.88 6.14
C PHE A 70 4.02 1.93 7.18
N ARG A 71 3.49 3.05 6.71
CA ARG A 71 2.93 4.10 7.58
C ARG A 71 1.75 4.74 6.87
N PHE A 72 0.66 5.00 7.56
CA PHE A 72 -0.44 5.80 7.00
C PHE A 72 -0.17 7.29 7.18
N GLU A 73 -0.81 8.12 6.35
CA GLU A 73 -1.01 9.51 6.72
C GLU A 73 -1.76 9.59 8.06
N ARG A 74 -1.43 10.59 8.87
CA ARG A 74 -2.02 10.78 10.20
C ARG A 74 -3.40 11.41 10.10
#